data_AF-A0A9X4L0Y2-F1
#
_entry.id   AF-A0A9X4L0Y2-F1
#
_cell.length_a   1.000
_cell.length_b   1.000
_cell.length_c   1.000
_cell.angle_alpha   90.00
_cell.angle_beta   90.00
_cell.angle_gamma   90.00
#
_symmetry.space_group_name_H-M   'P 1'
#
loop_
_entity.id
_entity.type
_entity.pdbx_description
1 polymer ?
#
loop_
_entity_poly.entity_id
_entity_poly.type
_entity_poly.pdbx_seq_one_letter_code
_entity_poly.pdbx_strand_id
1 'polypeptide(L)' 'MYLKTHELIQEQEIWFVKKGHSQSHFGVVDDLIYNNGDCIAVIRIGRIKVEINDNFIIFDNNLKSVEG' A
#
# COMPACT_ATOMS: atom_id res chain seq x y z
N MET A 1 2.21 12.15 -1.82
CA MET A 1 0.91 11.94 -2.50
C MET A 1 0.33 10.63 -1.99
N TYR A 2 -0.98 10.56 -1.74
CA TYR A 2 -1.62 9.30 -1.33
C TYR A 2 -1.95 8.47 -2.55
N LEU A 3 -1.68 7.17 -2.48
CA LEU A 3 -2.05 6.22 -3.53
C LEU A 3 -3.38 5.54 -3.22
N LYS A 4 -4.12 5.20 -4.26
CA LYS A 4 -5.24 4.25 -4.26
C LYS A 4 -4.71 2.84 -4.48
N THR A 5 -5.47 1.85 -4.03
CA THR A 5 -5.08 0.44 -4.15
C THR A 5 -4.90 0.02 -5.62
N HIS A 6 -5.69 0.57 -6.55
CA HIS A 6 -5.57 0.30 -7.99
C HIS A 6 -4.41 1.03 -8.69
N GLU A 7 -3.75 1.97 -8.02
CA GLU A 7 -2.57 2.68 -8.52
C GLU A 7 -1.26 1.97 -8.14
N LEU A 8 -1.34 0.93 -7.30
CA LEU A 8 -0.20 0.14 -6.89
C LEU A 8 0.31 -0.74 -8.04
N ILE A 9 1.61 -1.01 -8.01
CA ILE A 9 2.27 -1.97 -8.90
C ILE A 9 2.99 -3.02 -8.08
N GLN A 10 3.10 -4.23 -8.63
CA GLN A 10 3.82 -5.33 -7.98
C GLN A 10 5.30 -4.94 -7.75
N GLU A 11 5.87 -5.42 -6.64
CA GLU A 11 7.19 -5.07 -6.11
C GLU A 11 7.36 -3.59 -5.66
N GLN A 12 6.29 -2.80 -5.62
CA GLN A 12 6.35 -1.43 -5.08
C GLN A 12 6.50 -1.46 -3.56
N GLU A 13 7.45 -0.68 -3.04
CA GLU A 13 7.59 -0.41 -1.61
C GLU A 13 6.62 0.69 -1.18
N ILE A 14 5.86 0.43 -0.12
CA ILE A 14 4.87 1.38 0.39
C ILE A 14 4.87 1.45 1.91
N TRP A 15 4.46 2.61 2.41
CA TRP A 15 3.94 2.74 3.77
C TRP A 15 2.42 2.75 3.73
N PHE A 16 1.78 2.12 4.71
CA PHE A 16 0.33 2.11 4.79
C PHE A 16 -0.18 2.17 6.23
N VAL A 17 -1.33 2.82 6.43
CA VAL A 17 -2.00 2.97 7.72
C VAL A 17 -3.50 2.74 7.56
N LYS A 18 -4.11 1.99 8.48
CA LYS A 18 -5.56 1.81 8.50
C LYS A 18 -6.23 3.13 8.88
N LYS A 19 -7.25 3.56 8.14
CA LYS A 19 -7.99 4.80 8.47
C LYS A 19 -8.50 4.75 9.91
N GLY A 20 -8.31 5.84 10.65
CA GLY A 20 -8.66 5.92 12.07
C GLY A 20 -7.65 5.32 13.04
N HIS A 21 -6.55 4.73 12.55
CA HIS A 21 -5.42 4.27 13.35
C HIS A 21 -4.19 5.17 13.12
N SER A 22 -3.27 5.20 14.08
CA SER A 22 -2.02 5.98 14.02
C SER A 22 -0.79 5.16 13.64
N GLN A 23 -0.87 3.82 13.69
CA GLN A 23 0.27 2.95 13.43
C GLN A 23 0.42 2.66 11.93
N SER A 24 1.53 3.11 11.35
CA SER A 24 1.91 2.77 9.98
C SER A 24 2.73 1.47 9.93
N HIS A 25 2.67 0.82 8.77
CA HIS A 25 3.47 -0.37 8.46
C HIS A 25 4.18 -0.14 7.12
N PHE A 26 5.35 -0.75 6.97
CA PHE A 26 6.11 -0.77 5.73
C PHE A 26 6.06 -2.17 5.12
N GLY A 27 5.92 -2.25 3.81
CA GLY A 27 5.94 -3.52 3.09
C GLY A 27 6.05 -3.36 1.59
N VAL A 28 6.09 -4.49 0.91
CA VAL A 28 6.22 -4.58 -0.56
C VAL A 28 4.93 -5.15 -1.13
N VAL A 29 4.42 -4.56 -2.20
CA VAL A 29 3.27 -5.10 -2.95
C VAL A 29 3.67 -6.43 -3.58
N ASP A 30 3.10 -7.52 -3.08
CA ASP A 30 3.39 -8.89 -3.50
C ASP A 30 2.45 -9.33 -4.64
N ASP A 31 1.19 -8.92 -4.58
CA ASP A 31 0.16 -9.23 -5.58
C ASP A 31 -0.99 -8.20 -5.58
N LEU A 32 -1.77 -8.15 -6.67
CA LEU A 32 -2.93 -7.30 -6.85
C LEU A 32 -4.13 -8.12 -7.34
N ILE A 33 -5.19 -8.16 -6.53
CA ILE A 33 -6.40 -8.93 -6.81
C ILE A 33 -7.52 -7.97 -7.21
N TYR A 34 -8.07 -8.15 -8.41
CA TYR A 34 -9.15 -7.34 -8.95
C TYR A 34 -10.47 -8.12 -8.93
N ASN A 35 -11.46 -7.64 -8.18
CA ASN A 35 -12.78 -8.27 -8.05
C ASN A 35 -13.88 -7.25 -8.32
N ASN A 36 -14.59 -7.38 -9.45
CA ASN A 36 -15.78 -6.58 -9.78
C ASN A 36 -15.62 -5.05 -9.62
N GLY A 37 -14.45 -4.51 -9.94
CA GLY A 37 -14.15 -3.08 -9.83
C GLY A 37 -13.43 -2.67 -8.53
N ASP A 38 -13.34 -3.56 -7.55
CA ASP A 38 -12.53 -3.38 -6.35
C ASP A 38 -11.12 -3.96 -6.55
N CYS A 39 -10.12 -3.26 -6.02
CA CYS A 39 -8.73 -3.74 -5.98
C CYS A 39 -8.32 -4.03 -4.53
N ILE A 40 -7.76 -5.20 -4.30
CA ILE A 40 -7.12 -5.60 -3.05
C ILE A 40 -5.65 -5.80 -3.32
N ALA A 41 -4.79 -5.12 -2.57
CA ALA A 41 -3.35 -5.32 -2.65
C ALA A 41 -2.88 -6.26 -1.54
N VAL A 42 -2.09 -7.26 -1.89
CA VAL A 42 -1.43 -8.15 -0.95
C VAL A 42 -0.05 -7.59 -0.65
N ILE A 43 0.20 -7.20 0.59
CA ILE A 43 1.46 -6.59 1.02
C ILE A 43 2.26 -7.59 1.84
N ARG A 44 3.48 -7.86 1.40
CA ARG A 44 4.45 -8.68 2.13
C ARG A 44 5.23 -7.82 3.12
N ILE A 45 5.20 -8.22 4.39
CA ILE A 45 6.01 -7.64 5.48
C ILE A 45 6.89 -8.74 6.04
N GLY A 46 8.13 -8.83 5.59
CA GLY A 46 9.01 -9.95 5.93
C GLY A 46 8.40 -11.30 5.51
N ARG A 47 7.97 -12.11 6.48
CA ARG A 47 7.39 -13.45 6.25
C ARG A 47 5.85 -13.48 6.27
N ILE A 48 5.19 -12.38 6.60
CA ILE A 48 3.73 -12.30 6.64
C ILE A 48 3.20 -11.58 5.40
N LYS A 49 1.96 -11.88 5.02
CA LYS A 49 1.21 -11.16 3.99
C LYS A 49 -0.03 -10.53 4.62
N VAL A 50 -0.37 -9.33 4.17
CA VAL A 50 -1.50 -8.52 4.66
C VAL A 50 -2.27 -8.01 3.46
N GLU A 51 -3.58 -8.23 3.45
CA GLU A 51 -4.46 -7.65 2.43
C GLU A 51 -4.87 -6.23 2.84
N ILE A 52 -4.68 -5.28 1.92
CA ILE A 52 -5.12 -3.90 2.08
C ILE A 52 -6.04 -3.49 0.93
N ASN A 53 -6.94 -2.57 1.22
CA ASN A 53 -7.90 -2.01 0.28
C ASN A 53 -8.09 -0.51 0.57
N ASP A 54 -9.12 0.09 0.01
CA ASP A 54 -9.41 1.52 0.14
C ASP A 54 -9.72 2.00 1.58
N ASN A 55 -9.76 1.11 2.58
CA ASN A 55 -9.78 1.48 4.00
C ASN A 55 -8.41 1.85 4.57
N PHE A 56 -7.36 1.75 3.75
CA PHE A 56 -6.01 2.14 4.10
C PHE A 56 -5.64 3.45 3.40
N ILE A 57 -4.78 4.21 4.07
CA ILE A 57 -4.07 5.34 3.49
C ILE A 57 -2.69 4.81 3.10
N ILE A 58 -2.33 4.98 1.83
CA ILE A 58 -1.12 4.40 1.25
C ILE A 58 -0.19 5.54 0.80
N PHE A 59 1.09 5.41 1.13
CA PHE A 59 2.14 6.34 0.76
C PHE A 59 3.19 5.59 -0.06
N ASP A 60 3.55 6.16 -1.22
CA ASP A 60 4.68 5.69 -1.99
C ASP A 60 5.98 5.90 -1.21
N ASN A 61 6.83 4.86 -1.12
CA ASN A 61 8.16 5.01 -0.54
C ASN A 61 9.09 5.80 -1.47
N ASN A 62 8.79 5.87 -2.77
CA ASN A 62 9.54 6.67 -3.75
C ASN A 62 9.25 8.18 -3.67
N LEU A 63 8.79 8.69 -2.53
CA LEU A 63 8.96 10.11 -2.21
C LEU A 63 10.47 10.39 -2.11
N LYS A 64 11.13 10.50 -3.27
CA LYS A 64 12.32 11.34 -3.42
C LYS A 64 11.96 12.62 -2.70
N SER A 65 12.65 12.87 -1.60
CA SER A 65 12.63 14.12 -0.87
C SER A 65 12.47 15.24 -1.90
N VAL A 66 11.31 15.89 -1.91
CA VAL A 66 11.21 17.19 -2.55
C VAL A 66 12.01 18.10 -1.62
N GLU A 67 13.32 18.14 -1.84
CA GLU A 67 14.16 19.19 -1.28
C GLU A 67 13.59 20.50 -1.82
N GLY A 68 13.04 21.30 -0.91
CA GLY A 68 12.62 22.68 -1.11
C GLY A 68 13.24 23.53 -0.03
#